data_AF-A0AB34A7D7-F1
#
_entry.id   AF-A0AB34A7D7-F1
#
_cell.length_a   1.000
_cell.length_b   1.000
_cell.length_c   1.000
_cell.angle_alpha   90.00
_cell.angle_beta   90.00
_cell.angle_gamma   90.00
#
_symmetry.space_group_name_H-M   'P 1'
#
loop_
_entity.id
_entity.type
_entity.pdbx_description
1 polymer ?
#
loop_
_entity_poly.entity_id
_entity_poly.type
_entity_poly.pdbx_seq_one_letter_code
_entity_poly.pdbx_strand_id
1 'polypeptide(L)'
;MNNFDSNKKYFGRYLRYVKQVERLAERYNELSVKVSSTHGVELDGIPKGNKNYFLDDDIVELDELDHRIKLIKNESIGFRREITSALDHLDNPDCSAILEERFIYNKPMNVIADDIYKSDRQTKYNT
;
A
#
# COMPACT_ATOMS: atom_id res chain seq x y z
N MET A 1 15.07 4.19 -29.16
CA MET A 1 14.36 4.89 -28.07
C MET A 1 14.93 4.36 -26.77
N ASN A 2 15.43 5.21 -25.87
CA ASN A 2 16.16 4.74 -24.69
C ASN A 2 15.21 3.97 -23.76
N ASN A 3 15.42 2.66 -23.59
CA ASN A 3 14.52 1.78 -22.82
C ASN A 3 14.34 2.23 -21.37
N PHE A 4 15.30 3.02 -20.85
CA PHE A 4 15.26 3.57 -19.51
C PHE A 4 14.01 4.41 -19.22
N ASP A 5 13.63 5.35 -20.10
CA ASP A 5 12.49 6.24 -19.86
C ASP A 5 11.16 5.49 -19.90
N SER A 6 11.06 4.50 -20.79
CA SER A 6 9.89 3.61 -20.87
C SER A 6 9.75 2.76 -19.61
N ASN A 7 10.84 2.15 -19.15
CA ASN A 7 10.85 1.35 -17.92
C ASN A 7 10.51 2.20 -16.70
N LYS A 8 11.13 3.38 -16.56
CA LYS A 8 10.83 4.31 -15.48
C LYS A 8 9.36 4.72 -15.45
N LYS A 9 8.75 5.00 -16.61
CA LYS A 9 7.32 5.29 -16.72
C LYS A 9 6.48 4.09 -16.30
N TYR A 10 6.87 2.88 -16.68
CA TYR A 10 6.17 1.65 -16.32
C TYR A 10 6.14 1.43 -14.80
N PHE A 11 7.30 1.47 -14.14
CA PHE A 11 7.41 1.43 -12.68
C PHE A 11 6.61 2.56 -12.00
N GLY A 12 6.65 3.77 -12.58
CA GLY A 12 5.89 4.92 -12.10
C GLY A 12 4.37 4.71 -12.16
N ARG A 13 3.86 3.97 -13.15
CA ARG A 13 2.42 3.61 -13.21
C ARG A 13 2.06 2.65 -12.09
N TYR A 14 2.85 1.61 -11.87
CA TYR A 14 2.61 0.67 -10.77
C TYR A 14 2.59 1.36 -9.40
N LEU A 15 3.56 2.23 -9.12
CA LEU A 15 3.61 2.98 -7.86
C LEU A 15 2.37 3.86 -7.62
N ARG A 16 1.70 4.35 -8.67
CA ARG A 16 0.46 5.13 -8.52
C ARG A 16 -0.66 4.26 -7.95
N TYR A 17 -0.78 3.02 -8.43
CA TYR A 17 -1.75 2.07 -7.90
C TYR A 17 -1.44 1.72 -6.44
N VAL A 18 -0.17 1.45 -6.10
CA VAL A 18 0.23 1.12 -4.73
C VAL A 18 -0.11 2.27 -3.76
N LYS A 19 0.27 3.50 -4.10
CA LYS A 19 -0.05 4.69 -3.29
C LYS A 19 -1.55 4.94 -3.18
N GLN A 20 -2.31 4.65 -4.23
CA GLN A 20 -3.76 4.77 -4.21
C GLN A 20 -4.40 3.75 -3.26
N VAL A 21 -3.89 2.50 -3.26
CA VAL A 21 -4.32 1.46 -2.32
C VAL A 21 -3.99 1.85 -0.89
N GLU A 22 -2.78 2.33 -0.61
CA GLU A 22 -2.37 2.78 0.74
C GLU A 22 -3.28 3.89 1.27
N ARG A 23 -3.53 4.93 0.47
CA ARG A 23 -4.41 6.03 0.86
C ARG A 23 -5.85 5.58 1.13
N LEU A 24 -6.37 4.66 0.31
CA LEU A 24 -7.72 4.13 0.51
C LEU A 24 -7.78 3.22 1.75
N ALA A 25 -6.74 2.43 1.98
CA ALA A 25 -6.63 1.57 3.16
C ALA A 25 -6.50 2.38 4.46
N GLU A 26 -5.77 3.49 4.43
CA GLU A 26 -5.69 4.44 5.54
C GLU A 26 -7.07 5.01 5.87
N ARG A 27 -7.79 5.52 4.86
CA ARG A 27 -9.17 6.01 5.05
C ARG A 27 -10.12 4.91 5.57
N TYR A 28 -10.00 3.69 5.04
CA TYR A 28 -10.78 2.55 5.51
C TYR A 28 -10.50 2.28 7.00
N ASN A 29 -9.23 2.28 7.42
CA ASN A 29 -8.85 2.05 8.81
C ASN A 29 -9.39 3.15 9.73
N GLU A 30 -9.28 4.42 9.35
CA GLU A 30 -9.83 5.55 10.10
C GLU A 30 -11.35 5.42 10.30
N LEU A 31 -12.08 5.13 9.22
CA LEU A 31 -13.53 4.94 9.25
C LEU A 31 -13.92 3.70 10.07
N SER A 32 -13.17 2.61 9.94
CA SER A 32 -13.39 1.37 10.71
C SER A 32 -13.24 1.60 12.22
N VAL A 33 -12.27 2.43 12.63
CA VAL A 33 -12.10 2.82 14.04
C VAL A 33 -13.26 3.68 14.50
N LYS A 34 -13.74 4.63 13.68
CA LYS A 34 -14.93 5.46 13.98
C LYS A 34 -16.19 4.61 14.17
N VAL A 35 -16.46 3.67 13.27
CA VAL A 35 -17.63 2.76 13.38
C VAL A 35 -17.51 1.89 14.65
N SER A 36 -16.33 1.30 14.88
CA SER A 36 -16.10 0.44 16.05
C SER A 36 -16.22 1.18 17.39
N SER A 37 -15.74 2.44 17.45
CA SER A 37 -15.84 3.27 18.65
C SER A 37 -17.26 3.78 18.92
N THR A 38 -18.06 3.98 17.88
CA THR A 38 -19.48 4.36 18.00
C THR A 38 -20.31 3.23 18.63
N HIS A 39 -19.96 1.97 18.34
CA HIS A 39 -20.57 0.79 18.98
C HIS A 39 -20.25 0.64 20.49
N GLY A 40 -19.19 1.27 21.00
CA GLY A 40 -18.80 1.18 22.42
C GLY A 40 -19.64 2.04 23.38
N VAL A 41 -20.49 2.93 22.86
CA VAL A 41 -21.24 3.93 23.66
C VAL A 41 -22.74 3.59 23.78
N GLU A 42 -23.21 2.49 23.19
CA GLU A 42 -24.62 2.06 23.28
C GLU A 42 -24.92 1.21 24.55
N LEU A 43 -24.52 1.72 25.72
CA LEU A 43 -24.99 1.25 27.02
C LEU A 43 -25.38 2.46 27.88
N ASP A 44 -26.52 3.07 27.57
CA ASP A 44 -27.49 3.55 28.58
C ASP A 44 -28.67 4.22 27.86
N GLY A 45 -29.88 3.72 28.15
CA GLY A 45 -31.08 3.95 27.35
C GLY A 45 -31.54 5.40 27.23
N ILE A 46 -32.35 5.66 26.16
CA ILE A 46 -33.25 6.81 25.86
C ILE A 46 -32.96 7.46 24.46
N PRO A 47 -34.00 7.84 23.67
CA PRO A 47 -34.64 7.05 22.62
C PRO A 47 -34.13 7.34 21.17
N LYS A 48 -34.55 6.46 20.25
CA LYS A 48 -34.20 6.42 18.83
C LYS A 48 -34.78 7.60 18.03
N GLY A 49 -33.92 8.47 17.52
CA GLY A 49 -34.22 9.41 16.45
C GLY A 49 -32.92 9.89 15.81
N ASN A 50 -32.71 9.58 14.53
CA ASN A 50 -31.58 9.98 13.67
C ASN A 50 -30.19 9.34 13.82
N LYS A 51 -29.85 8.58 14.87
CA LYS A 51 -28.49 7.97 14.95
C LYS A 51 -28.27 6.81 13.97
N ASN A 52 -29.28 5.98 13.72
CA ASN A 52 -29.13 4.79 12.87
C ASN A 52 -28.79 5.11 11.41
N TYR A 53 -29.30 6.23 10.87
CA TYR A 53 -29.09 6.59 9.46
C TYR A 53 -27.61 6.88 9.16
N PHE A 54 -26.90 7.56 10.09
CA PHE A 54 -25.47 7.85 9.94
C PHE A 54 -24.58 6.59 10.04
N LEU A 55 -25.02 5.55 10.75
CA LEU A 55 -24.28 4.30 10.90
C LEU A 55 -24.40 3.42 9.65
N ASP A 56 -25.61 3.31 9.08
CA ASP A 56 -25.82 2.58 7.84
C ASP A 56 -25.00 3.21 6.69
N ASP A 57 -24.93 4.55 6.63
CA ASP A 57 -24.12 5.27 5.65
C ASP A 57 -22.61 5.01 5.84
N ASP A 58 -22.10 5.02 7.08
CA ASP A 58 -20.68 4.74 7.38
C ASP A 58 -20.31 3.27 7.03
N ILE A 59 -21.21 2.31 7.22
CA ILE A 59 -21.01 0.89 6.84
C ILE A 59 -20.99 0.75 5.31
N VAL A 60 -21.91 1.41 4.61
CA VAL A 60 -21.91 1.44 3.14
C VAL A 60 -20.61 2.05 2.61
N GLU A 61 -20.10 3.12 3.22
CA GLU A 61 -18.82 3.71 2.83
C GLU A 61 -17.63 2.76 3.06
N LEU A 62 -17.62 1.97 4.14
CA LEU A 62 -16.61 0.93 4.35
C LEU A 62 -16.63 -0.13 3.24
N ASP A 63 -17.80 -0.62 2.87
CA ASP A 63 -17.98 -1.60 1.79
C ASP A 63 -17.51 -1.03 0.44
N GLU A 64 -17.84 0.23 0.16
CA GLU A 64 -17.38 0.93 -1.05
C GLU A 64 -15.84 1.08 -1.08
N LEU A 65 -15.23 1.46 0.04
CA LEU A 65 -13.77 1.59 0.15
C LEU A 65 -13.08 0.24 -0.05
N ASP A 66 -13.56 -0.82 0.59
CA ASP A 66 -13.03 -2.17 0.41
C ASP A 66 -13.18 -2.65 -1.04
N HIS A 67 -14.34 -2.43 -1.65
CA HIS A 67 -14.56 -2.76 -3.06
C HIS A 67 -13.57 -2.04 -3.98
N ARG A 68 -13.36 -0.73 -3.77
CA ARG A 68 -12.40 0.06 -4.55
C ARG A 68 -10.96 -0.41 -4.35
N ILE A 69 -10.57 -0.74 -3.12
CA ILE A 69 -9.25 -1.31 -2.82
C ILE A 69 -9.06 -2.63 -3.57
N LYS A 70 -10.04 -3.54 -3.53
CA LYS A 70 -10.00 -4.82 -4.25
C LYS A 70 -9.89 -4.62 -5.76
N LEU A 71 -10.66 -3.71 -6.34
CA LEU A 71 -10.61 -3.41 -7.77
C LEU A 71 -9.21 -2.95 -8.19
N ILE A 72 -8.63 -1.98 -7.48
CA ILE A 72 -7.31 -1.43 -7.80
C ILE A 72 -6.20 -2.49 -7.60
N LYS A 73 -6.31 -3.33 -6.57
CA LYS A 73 -5.40 -4.47 -6.38
C LYS A 73 -5.47 -5.44 -7.55
N ASN A 74 -6.67 -5.73 -8.04
CA ASN A 74 -6.86 -6.60 -9.21
C ASN A 74 -6.31 -5.98 -10.49
N GLU A 75 -6.51 -4.68 -10.73
CA GLU A 75 -5.94 -3.97 -11.88
C GLU A 75 -4.41 -3.95 -11.87
N SER A 76 -3.81 -3.82 -10.68
CA SER A 76 -2.36 -3.73 -10.51
C SER A 76 -1.64 -5.09 -10.44
N ILE A 77 -2.36 -6.20 -10.38
CA ILE A 77 -1.76 -7.54 -10.20
C ILE A 77 -0.86 -7.93 -11.37
N GLY A 78 -1.23 -7.56 -12.61
CA GLY A 78 -0.43 -7.83 -13.81
C GLY A 78 0.91 -7.11 -13.74
N PHE A 79 0.88 -5.81 -13.44
CA PHE A 79 2.09 -5.00 -13.24
C PHE A 79 2.99 -5.57 -12.15
N ARG A 80 2.41 -5.96 -11.01
CA ARG A 80 3.18 -6.56 -9.91
C ARG A 80 3.90 -7.82 -10.37
N ARG A 81 3.20 -8.74 -11.05
CA ARG A 81 3.78 -9.98 -11.57
C ARG A 81 4.90 -9.73 -12.58
N GLU A 82 4.67 -8.81 -13.52
CA GLU A 82 5.68 -8.45 -14.51
C GLU A 82 6.92 -7.84 -13.86
N ILE A 83 6.75 -6.95 -12.87
CA ILE A 83 7.87 -6.37 -12.12
C ILE A 83 8.61 -7.45 -11.35
N THR A 84 7.92 -8.26 -10.54
CA THR A 84 8.56 -9.34 -9.76
C THR A 84 9.34 -10.27 -10.67
N SER A 85 8.72 -10.71 -11.78
CA SER A 85 9.41 -11.55 -12.76
C SER A 85 10.64 -10.86 -13.34
N ALA A 86 10.58 -9.57 -13.68
CA ALA A 86 11.75 -8.85 -14.17
C ALA A 86 12.87 -8.74 -13.11
N LEU A 87 12.52 -8.59 -11.83
CA LEU A 87 13.49 -8.55 -10.73
C LEU A 87 14.18 -9.89 -10.49
N ASP A 88 13.47 -11.01 -10.66
CA ASP A 88 14.02 -12.37 -10.51
C ASP A 88 15.12 -12.69 -11.53
N HIS A 89 15.15 -11.98 -12.66
CA HIS A 89 16.13 -12.17 -13.75
C HIS A 89 17.29 -11.16 -13.70
N LEU A 90 17.41 -10.35 -12.64
CA LEU A 90 18.54 -9.43 -12.49
C LEU A 90 19.79 -10.16 -11.99
N ASP A 91 20.92 -9.94 -12.66
CA ASP A 91 22.20 -10.55 -12.30
C ASP A 91 22.73 -10.10 -10.92
N ASN A 92 22.40 -8.85 -10.53
CA ASN A 92 22.83 -8.29 -9.25
C ASN A 92 21.71 -8.47 -8.19
N PRO A 93 21.91 -9.36 -7.19
CA PRO A 93 20.90 -9.61 -6.17
C PRO A 93 20.65 -8.41 -5.26
N ASP A 94 21.65 -7.56 -5.01
CA ASP A 94 21.47 -6.35 -4.21
C ASP A 94 20.60 -5.33 -4.95
N CYS A 95 20.82 -5.17 -6.25
CA CYS A 95 19.96 -4.33 -7.08
C CYS A 95 18.52 -4.87 -7.11
N SER A 96 18.35 -6.19 -7.24
CA SER A 96 17.03 -6.82 -7.21
C SER A 96 16.30 -6.54 -5.89
N ALA A 97 16.99 -6.75 -4.75
CA ALA A 97 16.43 -6.47 -3.43
C ALA A 97 16.06 -5.00 -3.21
N ILE A 98 16.92 -4.05 -3.63
CA ILE A 98 16.63 -2.61 -3.56
C ILE A 98 15.37 -2.26 -4.35
N LEU A 99 15.25 -2.80 -5.56
CA LEU A 99 14.11 -2.52 -6.43
C LEU A 99 12.83 -3.20 -5.93
N GLU A 100 12.94 -4.39 -5.33
CA GLU A 100 11.83 -5.06 -4.66
C GLU A 100 11.32 -4.19 -3.50
N GLU A 101 12.19 -3.78 -2.59
CA GLU A 101 11.86 -2.87 -1.49
C GLU A 101 11.19 -1.57 -1.98
N ARG A 102 11.72 -1.03 -3.07
CA ARG A 102 11.19 0.21 -3.64
C ARG A 102 9.81 0.04 -4.28
N PHE A 103 9.63 -0.99 -5.10
CA PHE A 103 8.46 -1.07 -5.98
C PHE A 103 7.39 -2.02 -5.46
N ILE A 104 7.78 -3.14 -4.85
CA ILE A 104 6.87 -4.17 -4.33
C ILE A 104 6.38 -3.82 -2.93
N TYR A 105 7.24 -3.26 -2.09
CA TYR A 105 6.93 -2.84 -0.72
C TYR A 105 6.78 -1.32 -0.55
N ASN A 106 6.94 -0.54 -1.64
CA ASN A 106 6.79 0.91 -1.67
C ASN A 106 7.62 1.67 -0.62
N LYS A 107 8.77 1.11 -0.20
CA LYS A 107 9.65 1.81 0.73
C LYS A 107 10.26 3.05 0.05
N PRO A 108 10.37 4.18 0.77
CA PRO A 108 11.05 5.36 0.25
C PRO A 108 12.57 5.12 0.19
N MET A 109 13.24 5.68 -0.82
CA MET A 109 14.64 5.35 -1.11
C MET A 109 15.60 5.70 0.03
N ASN A 110 15.28 6.74 0.82
CA ASN A 110 16.05 7.10 2.01
C ASN A 110 16.00 6.01 3.09
N VAL A 111 14.82 5.40 3.31
CA VAL A 111 14.69 4.29 4.27
C VAL A 111 15.46 3.07 3.79
N ILE A 112 15.38 2.75 2.49
CA ILE A 112 16.14 1.65 1.90
C ILE A 112 17.65 1.88 2.05
N ALA A 113 18.12 3.11 1.80
CA ALA A 113 19.52 3.47 1.96
C ALA A 113 20.00 3.33 3.41
N ASP A 114 19.17 3.77 4.38
CA ASP A 114 19.47 3.62 5.81
C ASP A 114 19.54 2.15 6.23
N ASP A 115 18.60 1.31 5.76
CA ASP A 115 18.55 -0.13 6.06
C ASP A 115 19.79 -0.85 5.50
N ILE A 116 20.19 -0.48 4.29
CA ILE A 116 21.34 -1.05 3.59
C ILE A 116 22.66 -0.64 4.26
N TYR A 117 22.82 0.63 4.62
CA TYR A 117 24.00 1.12 5.32
C TYR A 117 24.17 0.49 6.72
N LYS A 118 23.04 0.19 7.39
CA LYS A 118 23.02 -0.52 8.67
C LYS A 118 23.18 -2.04 8.53
N SER A 119 23.19 -2.58 7.30
CA SER A 119 23.28 -4.02 7.07
C SER A 119 24.71 -4.53 7.20
N ASP A 120 24.89 -5.63 7.95
CA ASP A 120 26.17 -6.35 8.08
C ASP A 120 26.78 -6.78 6.73
N ARG A 121 25.94 -6.88 5.69
CA ARG A 121 26.39 -7.24 4.33
C ARG A 121 27.31 -6.20 3.72
N GLN A 122 27.14 -4.91 4.04
CA GLN A 122 27.96 -3.83 3.49
C GLN A 122 29.07 -3.38 4.43
N THR A 123 28.85 -3.43 5.74
CA THR A 123 29.88 -3.04 6.72
C THR A 123 31.11 -3.96 6.66
N LYS A 124 30.95 -5.24 6.28
CA LYS A 124 32.07 -6.20 6.10
C LYS A 124 32.99 -5.94 4.91
N TYR A 125 32.57 -5.19 3.89
CA TYR A 125 33.42 -4.86 2.74
C TYR A 125 34.20 -3.54 2.90
N ASN A 126 33.98 -2.82 4.00
CA ASN A 126 34.62 -1.53 4.31
C ASN A 126 35.63 -1.62 5.46
N THR A 127 36.04 -2.84 5.85
CA THR A 127 37.08 -3.10 6.88
C THR A 127 38.18 -3.97 6.28
#